data_AF-A0A7V9MDI3-F1
#
_entry.id   AF-A0A7V9MDI3-F1
#
_cell.length_a   1.000
_cell.length_b   1.000
_cell.length_c   1.000
_cell.angle_alpha   90.00
_cell.angle_beta   90.00
_cell.angle_gamma   90.00
#
_symmetry.space_group_name_H-M   'P 1'
#
loop_
_entity.id
_entity.type
_entity.pdbx_description
1 polymer ?
#
loop_
_entity_poly.entity_id
_entity_poly.type
_entity_poly.pdbx_seq_one_letter_code
_entity_poly.pdbx_strand_id
1 'polypeptide(L)' 'MRTTVNLDDDVVASVARLREEQHLGLSEALNQLARSGSAHSLDPVAQQQFAQRTHALGLRLDVTNVAEALDALEDRS' A
#
# COMPACT_ATOMS: atom_id res chain seq x y z
N MET A 1 -22.12 -0.23 -10.62
CA MET A 1 -23.07 -0.89 -9.69
C MET A 1 -23.94 0.18 -9.05
N ARG A 2 -25.22 -0.11 -8.75
CA ARG A 2 -26.10 0.82 -8.03
C ARG A 2 -26.20 0.35 -6.58
N THR A 3 -25.82 1.22 -5.66
CA THR A 3 -25.79 0.94 -4.23
C THR A 3 -26.40 2.11 -3.50
N THR A 4 -27.17 1.83 -2.45
CA THR A 4 -27.69 2.84 -1.53
C THR A 4 -26.76 2.92 -0.33
N VAL A 5 -26.31 4.12 0.00
CA VAL A 5 -25.41 4.38 1.13
C VAL A 5 -25.98 5.55 1.95
N ASN A 6 -25.76 5.54 3.25
CA ASN A 6 -26.02 6.70 4.10
C ASN A 6 -24.73 7.54 4.17
N LEU A 7 -24.88 8.86 4.13
CA LEU A 7 -23.76 9.81 4.19
C LEU A 7 -23.93 10.70 5.41
N ASP A 8 -22.84 10.92 6.12
CA ASP A 8 -22.78 11.89 7.20
C ASP A 8 -22.76 13.32 6.64
N ASP A 9 -23.13 14.31 7.46
CA ASP A 9 -23.31 15.71 7.04
C ASP A 9 -22.04 16.34 6.45
N ASP A 10 -20.87 15.97 6.97
CA ASP A 10 -19.56 16.42 6.49
C ASP A 10 -19.23 15.86 5.10
N VAL A 11 -19.63 14.62 4.82
CA VAL A 11 -19.50 13.99 3.50
C VAL A 11 -20.43 14.67 2.50
N VAL A 12 -21.68 14.97 2.89
CA VAL A 12 -22.62 15.70 2.05
C VAL A 12 -22.08 17.08 1.67
N ALA A 13 -21.52 17.83 2.64
CA ALA A 13 -20.91 19.13 2.39
C ALA A 13 -19.70 19.03 1.45
N SER A 14 -18.86 18.00 1.61
CA SER A 14 -17.69 17.77 0.77
C SER A 14 -18.06 17.44 -0.68
N VAL A 15 -19.10 16.61 -0.85
CA VAL A 15 -19.66 16.29 -2.17
C VAL A 15 -20.27 17.53 -2.82
N ALA A 16 -21.01 18.36 -2.08
CA ALA A 16 -21.60 19.59 -2.62
C ALA A 16 -20.51 20.54 -3.18
N ARG A 17 -19.46 20.77 -2.40
CA ARG A 17 -18.30 21.58 -2.82
C ARG A 17 -17.66 21.05 -4.09
N LEU A 18 -17.41 19.74 -4.14
CA LEU A 18 -16.78 19.09 -5.30
C LEU A 18 -17.64 19.23 -6.56
N ARG A 19 -18.96 19.16 -6.41
CA ARG A 19 -19.91 19.35 -7.52
C ARG A 19 -19.93 20.79 -8.02
N GLU A 20 -19.79 21.78 -7.15
CA GLU A 20 -19.71 23.19 -7.55
C GLU A 20 -18.41 23.49 -8.27
N GLU A 21 -17.28 23.00 -7.76
CA GLU A 21 -15.96 23.27 -8.32
C GLU A 21 -15.75 22.56 -9.67
N GLN A 22 -16.21 21.31 -9.79
CA GLN A 22 -15.91 20.45 -10.94
C GLN A 22 -17.13 20.16 -11.83
N HIS A 23 -18.30 20.76 -11.53
CA HIS A 23 -19.54 20.60 -12.28
C HIS A 23 -19.98 19.13 -12.42
N LEU A 24 -19.74 18.32 -11.39
CA LEU A 24 -19.98 16.88 -11.41
C LEU A 24 -21.38 16.48 -10.97
N GLY A 25 -21.84 15.32 -11.45
CA GLY A 25 -22.99 14.62 -10.89
C GLY A 25 -22.70 14.04 -9.50
N LEU A 26 -23.76 13.72 -8.73
CA LEU A 26 -23.61 13.14 -7.38
C LEU A 26 -22.79 11.85 -7.36
N SER A 27 -23.11 10.92 -8.27
CA SER A 27 -22.42 9.64 -8.39
C SER A 27 -20.95 9.82 -8.79
N GLU A 28 -20.65 10.78 -9.66
CA GLU A 28 -19.28 11.07 -10.11
C GLU A 28 -18.45 11.64 -8.97
N ALA A 29 -18.98 12.65 -8.26
CA ALA A 29 -18.33 13.25 -7.10
C ALA A 29 -18.06 12.20 -6.00
N LEU A 30 -19.02 11.33 -5.69
CA LEU A 30 -18.83 10.26 -4.71
C LEU A 30 -17.76 9.25 -5.13
N ASN A 31 -17.77 8.82 -6.40
CA ASN A 31 -16.75 7.90 -6.90
C ASN A 31 -15.36 8.52 -6.91
N GLN A 32 -15.25 9.82 -7.21
CA GLN A 32 -13.97 10.52 -7.17
C GLN A 32 -13.44 10.61 -5.73
N LEU A 33 -14.27 10.99 -4.76
CA LEU A 33 -13.89 10.99 -3.35
C LEU A 33 -13.45 9.60 -2.89
N ALA A 34 -14.22 8.55 -3.20
CA ALA A 34 -13.87 7.18 -2.85
C ALA A 34 -12.51 6.77 -3.45
N ARG A 35 -12.27 7.03 -4.74
CA ARG A 35 -10.98 6.73 -5.39
C ARG A 35 -9.82 7.51 -4.78
N SER A 36 -10.03 8.80 -4.49
CA SER A 36 -9.01 9.62 -3.86
C SER A 36 -8.67 9.09 -2.46
N GLY A 37 -9.66 8.72 -1.65
CA GLY A 37 -9.45 8.11 -0.34
C GLY A 37 -8.74 6.76 -0.43
N SER A 38 -9.16 5.87 -1.34
CA SER A 38 -8.52 4.57 -1.54
C SER A 38 -7.08 4.68 -2.03
N ALA A 39 -6.75 5.68 -2.85
CA ALA A 39 -5.38 5.93 -3.29
C ALA A 39 -4.46 6.39 -2.14
N HIS A 40 -5.00 7.12 -1.15
CA HIS A 40 -4.27 7.58 0.02
C HIS A 40 -4.18 6.52 1.14
N SER A 41 -5.13 5.57 1.20
CA SER A 41 -5.09 4.43 2.14
C SER A 41 -4.18 3.28 1.70
N LEU A 42 -3.59 3.36 0.49
CA LEU A 42 -2.47 2.51 0.11
C LEU A 42 -1.22 3.05 0.81
N ASP A 43 -0.99 2.57 2.03
CA ASP A 43 0.22 2.84 2.79
C ASP A 43 1.45 2.73 1.87
N PRO A 44 2.30 3.78 1.72
CA PRO A 44 3.52 3.70 0.92
C PRO A 44 4.42 2.52 1.32
N VAL A 45 4.33 2.11 2.60
CA VAL A 45 5.02 0.93 3.14
C VAL A 45 4.52 -0.38 2.49
N ALA A 46 3.23 -0.46 2.15
CA ALA A 46 2.66 -1.60 1.42
C ALA A 46 2.99 -1.59 -0.09
N GLN A 47 3.39 -0.44 -0.64
CA GLN A 47 3.84 -0.31 -2.03
C GLN A 47 5.32 -0.63 -2.22
N GLN A 48 6.12 -0.68 -1.16
CA GLN A 48 7.49 -1.17 -1.24
C GLN A 48 7.44 -2.69 -1.36
N GLN A 49 7.35 -3.19 -2.59
CA GLN A 49 7.63 -4.60 -2.87
C GLN A 49 8.96 -4.94 -2.21
N PHE A 50 8.95 -5.99 -1.38
CA PHE A 50 10.16 -6.49 -0.74
C PHE A 50 11.21 -6.77 -1.83
N ALA A 51 12.25 -5.95 -1.86
CA ALA A 51 13.38 -6.10 -2.76
C ALA A 51 14.54 -6.67 -1.95
N GLN A 52 14.75 -7.99 -2.06
CA GLN A 52 15.91 -8.64 -1.45
C GLN A 52 17.19 -8.04 -2.05
N ARG A 53 17.96 -7.35 -1.22
CA ARG A 53 19.29 -6.86 -1.59
C ARG A 53 20.29 -8.00 -1.43
N THR A 54 20.56 -8.72 -2.51
CA THR A 54 21.58 -9.77 -2.53
C THR A 54 22.93 -9.16 -2.85
N HIS A 55 23.94 -9.44 -2.03
CA HIS A 55 25.34 -9.16 -2.32
C HIS A 55 26.08 -10.48 -2.54
N ALA A 56 26.97 -10.52 -3.54
CA ALA A 56 27.82 -11.69 -3.76
C ALA A 56 28.88 -11.76 -2.67
N LEU A 57 28.65 -12.59 -1.66
CA LEU A 57 29.57 -12.80 -0.54
C LEU A 57 30.82 -13.64 -0.94
N GLY A 58 30.90 -14.11 -2.19
CA GLY A 58 32.01 -14.94 -2.69
C GLY A 58 32.11 -16.32 -2.05
N LEU A 59 31.07 -16.76 -1.34
CA LEU A 59 31.05 -17.98 -0.54
C LEU A 59 30.06 -19.00 -1.13
N ARG A 60 30.51 -20.24 -1.30
CA ARG A 60 29.65 -21.42 -1.50
C ARG A 60 29.64 -22.18 -0.18
N LEU A 61 28.56 -22.02 0.58
CA LEU A 61 28.33 -22.73 1.83
C LEU A 61 27.36 -23.88 1.56
N ASP A 62 27.72 -25.09 2.01
CA ASP A 62 26.80 -26.22 1.98
C ASP A 62 25.76 -26.02 3.08
N VAL A 63 24.50 -25.80 2.68
CA VAL A 63 23.37 -25.50 3.57
C VAL A 63 22.58 -26.74 3.95
N THR A 64 23.09 -27.94 3.65
CA THR A 64 22.45 -29.20 4.05
C THR A 64 22.31 -29.30 5.58
N ASN A 65 23.27 -28.71 6.33
CA ASN A 65 23.18 -28.51 7.77
C ASN A 65 23.19 -27.01 8.11
N VAL A 66 22.02 -26.45 8.38
CA VAL A 66 21.83 -25.02 8.64
C VAL A 66 22.52 -24.55 9.92
N ALA A 67 22.67 -25.41 10.93
CA ALA A 67 23.29 -25.03 12.20
C ALA A 67 24.79 -24.75 12.04
N GLU A 68 25.53 -25.68 11.43
CA GLU A 68 26.96 -25.51 11.15
C GLU A 68 27.24 -24.36 10.18
N ALA A 69 26.32 -24.12 9.23
CA ALA A 69 26.41 -23.01 8.29
C ALA A 69 26.32 -21.64 8.99
N LEU A 70 25.47 -21.52 10.01
CA LEU A 70 25.33 -20.28 10.79
C LEU A 70 26.52 -20.06 11.72
N ASP A 71 26.98 -21.10 12.43
CA ASP A 71 28.17 -21.03 13.29
C ASP A 71 29.41 -20.55 12.51
N ALA A 72 29.63 -21.06 11.29
CA ALA A 72 30.75 -20.67 10.44
C ALA A 72 30.71 -19.20 9.98
N LEU A 73 29.54 -18.56 9.99
CA LEU A 73 29.38 -17.14 9.65
C LEU A 73 29.54 -16.24 10.89
N GLU A 74 29.17 -16.71 12.08
CA GLU A 74 29.31 -15.98 13.34
C GLU A 74 30.78 -15.83 13.79
N ASP A 75 31.62 -16.83 13.54
CA ASP A 75 33.07 -16.78 13.84
C ASP A 75 33.86 -15.69 13.08
N ARG A 76 33.22 -14.97 12.15
CA ARG A 76 33.86 -13.98 11.27
C ARG A 76 33.38 -12.53 11.44
N SER A 77 32.49 -12.25 12.40
CA SER A 77 32.03 -10.88 12.75
C SER A 77 32.75 -10.31 13.97
#